data_AF-A0A382S004-F1
#
_entry.id   AF-A0A382S004-F1
#
_cell.length_a   1.000
_cell.length_b   1.000
_cell.length_c   1.000
_cell.angle_alpha   90.00
_cell.angle_beta   90.00
_cell.angle_gamma   90.00
#
_symmetry.space_group_name_H-M   'P 1'
#
loop_
_entity.id
_entity.type
_entity.pdbx_description
1 polymer ?
#
loop_
_entity_poly.entity_id
_entity_poly.type
_entity_poly.pdbx_seq_one_letter_code
_entity_poly.pdbx_strand_id
1 'polypeptide(L)'
;MARKSKYNLVWMDLEMTGLDAEKEVIIEIATLVTDSDLNVLEEGPCIAIHQRDEILDKMDEWNTKHHKASGLVTRVRESLIDQEKAEKRTLEFIKKYCPKGTSPLCGNSIHQDRKFLSKYMCD
;
A
#
# COMPACT_ATOMS: atom_id res chain seq x y z
N MET A 1 -15.27 10.31 -17.11
CA MET A 1 -14.36 10.40 -15.95
C MET A 1 -15.19 10.22 -14.69
N ALA A 2 -14.80 9.31 -13.79
CA ALA A 2 -15.43 9.21 -12.49
C ALA A 2 -15.32 10.54 -11.73
N ARG A 3 -16.42 10.99 -11.11
CA ARG A 3 -16.49 12.31 -10.48
C ARG A 3 -15.84 12.27 -9.11
N LYS A 4 -14.92 13.20 -8.85
CA LYS A 4 -14.37 13.45 -7.51
C LYS A 4 -15.50 13.67 -6.50
N SER A 5 -15.53 12.89 -5.43
CA SER A 5 -16.62 12.90 -4.44
C SER A 5 -16.10 12.65 -3.03
N LYS A 6 -16.75 13.25 -2.03
CA LYS A 6 -16.47 13.01 -0.61
C LYS A 6 -16.97 11.64 -0.12
N TYR A 7 -17.80 10.97 -0.92
CA TYR A 7 -18.40 9.68 -0.62
C TYR A 7 -17.67 8.51 -1.30
N ASN A 8 -16.66 8.79 -2.13
CA ASN A 8 -15.81 7.74 -2.68
C ASN A 8 -14.99 7.12 -1.55
N LEU A 9 -14.68 5.83 -1.72
CA LEU A 9 -13.96 5.02 -0.74
C LEU A 9 -12.58 4.66 -1.31
N VAL A 10 -11.55 4.86 -0.49
CA VAL A 10 -10.16 4.49 -0.81
C VAL A 10 -9.87 3.15 -0.17
N TRP A 11 -9.71 2.13 -1.00
CA TRP A 11 -9.29 0.80 -0.62
C TRP A 11 -7.79 0.68 -0.73
N MET A 12 -7.15 0.07 0.26
CA MET A 12 -5.72 -0.12 0.31
C MET A 12 -5.37 -1.45 0.95
N ASP A 13 -4.26 -2.02 0.51
CA ASP A 13 -3.67 -3.23 1.06
C ASP A 13 -2.14 -3.05 1.02
N LEU A 14 -1.47 -3.42 2.11
CA LEU A 14 -0.01 -3.41 2.22
C LEU A 14 0.52 -4.82 2.41
N GLU A 15 1.65 -5.09 1.76
CA GLU A 15 2.50 -6.20 2.15
C GLU A 15 3.70 -5.66 2.91
N MET A 16 4.06 -6.34 4.01
CA MET A 16 5.15 -5.95 4.91
C MET A 16 6.12 -7.11 5.11
N THR A 17 7.32 -6.80 5.61
CA THR A 17 8.30 -7.81 6.03
C THR A 17 7.89 -8.58 7.29
N GLY A 18 6.92 -8.05 8.03
CA GLY A 18 6.30 -8.66 9.20
C GLY A 18 5.24 -7.75 9.83
N LEU A 19 4.78 -8.09 11.05
CA LEU A 19 3.64 -7.42 11.70
C LEU A 19 3.99 -6.26 12.65
N ASP A 20 5.25 -6.13 13.06
CA ASP A 20 5.68 -5.12 14.03
C ASP A 20 6.16 -3.86 13.30
N ALA A 21 5.33 -2.82 13.24
CA ALA A 21 5.67 -1.55 12.59
C ALA A 21 6.91 -0.86 13.20
N GLU A 22 7.36 -1.25 14.40
CA GLU A 22 8.61 -0.75 14.96
C GLU A 22 9.88 -1.34 14.36
N LYS A 23 9.76 -2.53 13.74
CA LYS A 23 10.91 -3.28 13.20
C LYS A 23 10.80 -3.53 11.70
N GLU A 24 9.58 -3.67 11.21
CA GLU A 24 9.26 -4.12 9.88
C GLU A 24 8.93 -2.96 8.95
N VAL A 25 9.04 -3.18 7.65
CA VAL A 25 8.85 -2.17 6.61
C VAL A 25 7.81 -2.58 5.59
N ILE A 26 7.27 -1.59 4.86
CA ILE A 26 6.35 -1.81 3.74
C ILE A 26 7.17 -2.27 2.52
N ILE A 27 6.70 -3.33 1.84
CA ILE A 27 7.30 -3.89 0.62
C ILE A 27 6.34 -3.90 -0.57
N GLU A 28 5.04 -3.76 -0.34
CA GLU A 28 4.07 -3.48 -1.40
C GLU A 28 2.97 -2.54 -0.91
N ILE A 29 2.44 -1.72 -1.83
CA ILE A 29 1.21 -0.97 -1.63
C ILE A 29 0.33 -1.09 -2.88
N ALA A 30 -0.93 -1.48 -2.68
CA ALA A 30 -1.96 -1.46 -3.70
C ALA A 30 -3.11 -0.54 -3.29
N THR A 31 -3.70 0.15 -4.26
CA THR A 31 -4.86 1.02 -4.02
C THR A 31 -5.94 0.86 -5.07
N LEU A 32 -7.19 1.12 -4.67
CA LEU A 32 -8.38 1.09 -5.52
C LEU A 32 -9.35 2.14 -5.00
N VAL A 33 -10.12 2.77 -5.89
CA VAL A 33 -11.21 3.67 -5.50
C VAL A 33 -12.55 3.11 -5.96
N THR A 34 -13.53 3.11 -5.07
CA THR A 34 -14.93 2.80 -5.38
C THR A 34 -15.83 4.00 -5.10
N ASP A 35 -17.05 3.98 -5.65
CA ASP A 35 -18.14 4.81 -5.12
C ASP A 35 -18.70 4.23 -3.81
N SER A 36 -19.76 4.86 -3.29
CA SER A 36 -20.43 4.43 -2.04
C SER A 36 -21.20 3.11 -2.18
N ASP A 37 -21.52 2.70 -3.40
CA ASP A 37 -22.23 1.45 -3.71
C ASP A 37 -21.25 0.32 -4.07
N LEU A 38 -19.95 0.55 -3.83
CA LEU A 38 -18.84 -0.38 -4.08
C LEU A 38 -18.57 -0.67 -5.55
N ASN A 39 -19.05 0.18 -6.47
CA ASN A 39 -18.64 0.08 -7.87
C ASN A 39 -17.21 0.61 -8.03
N VAL A 40 -16.36 -0.18 -8.67
CA VAL A 40 -14.98 0.22 -8.96
C VAL A 40 -14.97 1.43 -9.90
N LEU A 41 -14.33 2.51 -9.45
CA LEU A 41 -14.10 3.70 -10.27
C LEU A 41 -12.77 3.60 -11.01
N GLU A 42 -11.71 3.18 -10.31
CA GLU A 42 -10.39 2.93 -10.91
C GLU A 42 -9.52 2.06 -10.00
N GLU A 43 -8.75 1.17 -10.59
CA GLU A 43 -7.62 0.48 -9.97
C GLU A 43 -6.41 1.41 -9.94
N GLY A 44 -5.89 1.64 -8.74
CA GLY A 44 -4.71 2.45 -8.51
C GLY A 44 -3.42 1.69 -8.79
N PRO A 45 -2.27 2.32 -8.51
CA PRO A 45 -1.00 1.65 -8.68
C PRO A 45 -0.84 0.49 -7.68
N CYS A 46 -0.26 -0.61 -8.17
CA CYS A 46 0.24 -1.73 -7.37
C CYS A 46 1.77 -1.69 -7.41
N ILE A 47 2.37 -1.23 -6.30
CA ILE A 47 3.78 -0.83 -6.25
C ILE A 47 4.54 -1.74 -5.30
N ALA A 48 5.46 -2.54 -5.83
CA ALA A 48 6.51 -3.13 -5.01
C ALA A 48 7.52 -2.03 -4.62
N ILE A 49 7.83 -1.92 -3.34
CA ILE A 49 8.73 -0.89 -2.80
C ILE A 49 10.10 -1.52 -2.59
N HIS A 50 11.14 -0.91 -3.17
CA HIS A 50 12.49 -1.42 -3.09
C HIS A 50 12.98 -1.52 -1.65
N GLN A 51 13.57 -2.67 -1.31
CA GLN A 51 14.28 -2.90 -0.06
C GLN A 51 15.59 -3.63 -0.34
N ARG A 52 16.59 -3.38 0.49
CA ARG A 52 17.88 -4.09 0.43
C ARG A 52 17.73 -5.52 0.89
N ASP A 53 18.60 -6.40 0.40
CA ASP A 53 18.61 -7.81 0.79
C ASP A 53 18.76 -8.00 2.31
N GLU A 54 19.53 -7.14 3.00
CA GLU A 54 19.70 -7.24 4.46
C GLU A 54 18.40 -7.02 5.25
N ILE A 55 17.40 -6.38 4.65
CA ILE A 55 16.06 -6.21 5.23
C ILE A 55 15.22 -7.45 4.93
N LEU A 56 15.23 -7.91 3.68
CA LEU A 56 14.47 -9.08 3.24
C LEU A 56 14.91 -10.36 3.93
N ASP A 57 16.21 -10.51 4.20
CA ASP A 57 16.79 -11.68 4.85
C ASP A 57 16.45 -11.76 6.36
N LYS A 58 15.89 -10.69 6.94
CA LYS A 58 15.43 -10.66 8.33
C LYS A 58 13.97 -11.07 8.51
N MET A 59 13.23 -11.25 7.42
CA MET A 59 11.86 -11.75 7.48
C MET A 59 11.82 -13.11 8.18
N ASP A 60 10.76 -13.35 8.94
CA ASP A 60 10.53 -14.67 9.52
C ASP A 60 10.29 -15.74 8.43
N GLU A 61 10.23 -17.01 8.84
CA GLU A 61 10.05 -18.14 7.92
C GLU A 61 8.75 -18.03 7.11
N TRP A 62 7.68 -17.55 7.74
CA TRP A 62 6.37 -17.47 7.11
C TRP A 62 6.37 -16.39 6.02
N ASN A 63 6.80 -15.18 6.33
CA ASN A 63 6.90 -14.06 5.39
C ASN A 63 7.86 -14.39 4.25
N THR A 64 9.02 -14.98 4.56
CA THR A 64 9.99 -15.42 3.56
C THR A 64 9.37 -16.41 2.57
N LYS A 65 8.66 -17.42 3.06
CA LYS A 65 8.02 -18.43 2.21
C LYS A 65 6.87 -17.84 1.40
N HIS A 66 6.01 -17.06 2.05
CA HIS A 66 4.83 -16.46 1.44
C HIS A 66 5.22 -15.50 0.30
N HIS A 67 6.09 -14.54 0.59
CA HIS A 67 6.51 -13.51 -0.36
C HIS A 67 7.41 -14.03 -1.48
N LYS A 68 8.15 -15.13 -1.26
CA LYS A 68 8.85 -15.83 -2.35
C LYS A 68 7.89 -16.57 -3.25
N ALA A 69 6.88 -17.25 -2.70
CA ALA A 69 5.91 -18.00 -3.48
C ALA A 69 5.03 -17.09 -4.35
N SER A 70 4.69 -15.89 -3.88
CA SER A 70 3.96 -14.88 -4.66
C SER A 70 4.83 -14.17 -5.71
N GLY A 71 6.16 -14.32 -5.64
CA GLY A 71 7.11 -13.59 -6.48
C GLY A 71 7.36 -12.14 -6.01
N LEU A 72 6.76 -11.71 -4.89
CA LEU A 72 6.90 -10.36 -4.37
C LEU A 72 8.36 -10.03 -4.02
N VAL A 73 9.12 -10.96 -3.44
CA VAL A 73 10.54 -10.74 -3.13
C VAL A 73 11.35 -10.35 -4.38
N THR A 74 11.07 -10.98 -5.52
CA THR A 74 11.72 -10.65 -6.79
C THR A 74 11.33 -9.24 -7.25
N ARG A 75 10.03 -8.92 -7.20
CA ARG A 75 9.53 -7.58 -7.57
C ARG A 75 10.11 -6.48 -6.69
N VAL A 76 10.28 -6.73 -5.39
CA VAL A 76 10.90 -5.80 -4.44
C VAL A 76 12.37 -5.54 -4.80
N ARG A 77 13.13 -6.59 -5.08
CA ARG A 77 14.54 -6.47 -5.51
C ARG A 77 14.70 -5.69 -6.81
N GLU A 78 13.84 -5.96 -7.78
CA GLU A 78 13.86 -5.33 -9.10
C GLU A 78 13.24 -3.92 -9.10
N SER A 79 12.51 -3.55 -8.06
CA SER A 79 11.85 -2.24 -7.97
C SER A 79 12.87 -1.11 -7.92
N LEU A 80 12.57 -0.03 -8.65
CA LEU A 80 13.28 1.24 -8.61
C LEU A 80 12.52 2.31 -7.80
N ILE A 81 11.43 1.90 -7.15
CA ILE A 81 10.52 2.78 -6.43
C ILE A 81 10.83 2.65 -4.95
N ASP A 82 11.34 3.72 -4.36
CA ASP A 82 11.47 3.86 -2.91
C ASP A 82 10.14 4.26 -2.27
N GLN A 83 10.13 4.27 -0.94
CA GLN A 83 8.94 4.57 -0.13
C GLN A 83 8.32 5.94 -0.48
N GLU A 84 9.14 6.99 -0.61
CA GLU A 84 8.68 8.35 -0.91
C GLU A 84 8.00 8.43 -2.29
N LYS A 85 8.59 7.79 -3.30
CA LYS A 85 7.97 7.72 -4.64
C LYS A 85 6.67 6.91 -4.61
N ALA A 86 6.60 5.85 -3.83
CA ALA A 86 5.38 5.05 -3.68
C ALA A 86 4.26 5.88 -3.03
N GLU A 87 4.55 6.56 -1.92
CA GLU A 87 3.65 7.47 -1.23
C GLU A 87 3.11 8.55 -2.17
N LYS A 88 4.01 9.24 -2.89
CA LYS A 88 3.64 10.30 -3.82
C LYS A 88 2.70 9.80 -4.91
N ARG A 89 3.02 8.67 -5.55
CA ARG A 89 2.19 8.08 -6.62
C ARG A 89 0.81 7.68 -6.11
N THR A 90 0.75 7.09 -4.91
CA THR A 90 -0.50 6.70 -4.26
C THR A 90 -1.36 7.93 -3.93
N LEU A 91 -0.77 8.98 -3.35
CA LEU A 91 -1.48 10.23 -3.05
C LEU A 91 -1.95 10.95 -4.32
N GLU A 92 -1.13 11.00 -5.37
CA GLU A 92 -1.50 11.57 -6.66
C GLU A 92 -2.71 10.85 -7.27
N PHE A 93 -2.77 9.53 -7.16
CA PHE A 93 -3.94 8.73 -7.57
C PHE A 93 -5.18 9.08 -6.73
N ILE A 94 -5.09 9.02 -5.40
CA ILE A 94 -6.21 9.28 -4.48
C ILE A 94 -6.77 10.70 -4.66
N LYS A 95 -5.91 11.70 -4.90
CA LYS A 95 -6.32 13.12 -5.07
C LYS A 95 -7.24 13.36 -6.27
N LYS A 96 -7.23 12.48 -7.28
CA LYS A 96 -8.19 12.50 -8.40
C LYS A 96 -9.61 12.12 -7.91
N TYR A 97 -9.65 11.14 -7.02
CA TYR A 97 -10.77 10.46 -6.35
C TYR A 97 -11.56 11.29 -5.34
N CYS A 98 -10.80 11.80 -4.38
CA CYS A 98 -11.33 12.18 -3.09
C CYS A 98 -10.83 13.58 -2.72
N PRO A 99 -11.71 14.48 -2.23
CA PRO A 99 -11.26 15.64 -1.49
C PRO A 99 -10.36 15.24 -0.31
N LYS A 100 -9.42 16.10 0.08
CA LYS A 100 -8.51 15.80 1.19
C LYS A 100 -9.30 15.59 2.48
N GLY A 101 -9.01 14.52 3.21
CA GLY A 101 -9.57 14.25 4.53
C GLY A 101 -11.04 13.79 4.56
N THR A 102 -11.62 13.38 3.42
CA THR A 102 -13.04 12.97 3.38
C THR A 102 -13.27 11.47 3.33
N SER A 103 -12.46 10.72 2.59
CA SER A 103 -12.63 9.26 2.49
C SER A 103 -12.06 8.58 3.74
N PRO A 104 -12.76 7.59 4.33
CA PRO A 104 -12.11 6.63 5.21
C PRO A 104 -11.10 5.78 4.42
N LEU A 105 -10.21 5.10 5.15
CA LEU A 105 -9.36 4.05 4.60
C LEU A 105 -10.10 2.71 4.74
N CYS A 106 -10.25 1.99 3.63
CA CYS A 106 -11.02 0.76 3.53
C CYS A 106 -10.10 -0.43 3.24
N GLY A 107 -10.42 -1.59 3.81
CA GLY A 107 -9.69 -2.83 3.63
C GLY A 107 -9.97 -3.82 4.76
N ASN A 108 -9.53 -5.06 4.60
CA ASN A 108 -9.68 -6.06 5.65
C ASN A 108 -8.57 -5.86 6.70
N SER A 109 -8.94 -5.83 7.98
CA SER A 109 -7.98 -5.53 9.06
C SER A 109 -7.15 -4.25 8.85
N ILE A 110 -7.71 -3.27 8.12
CA ILE A 110 -7.03 -2.05 7.64
C ILE A 110 -6.37 -1.19 8.73
N HIS A 111 -6.73 -1.41 9.99
CA HIS A 111 -6.07 -0.78 11.13
C HIS A 111 -4.60 -1.18 11.25
N GLN A 112 -4.21 -2.36 10.76
CA GLN A 112 -2.83 -2.82 10.73
C GLN A 112 -2.03 -2.07 9.67
N ASP A 113 -2.53 -1.98 8.45
CA ASP A 113 -1.92 -1.17 7.37
C ASP A 113 -1.78 0.29 7.80
N ARG A 114 -2.83 0.84 8.43
CA ARG A 114 -2.84 2.20 8.93
C ARG A 114 -1.72 2.49 9.93
N LYS A 115 -1.27 1.51 10.73
CA LYS A 115 -0.12 1.70 11.63
C LYS A 115 1.16 1.92 10.84
N PHE A 116 1.39 1.13 9.79
CA PHE A 116 2.55 1.29 8.91
C PHE A 116 2.48 2.61 8.15
N LEU A 117 1.34 2.96 7.56
CA LEU A 117 1.15 4.25 6.88
C LEU A 117 1.44 5.43 7.82
N SER A 118 0.92 5.40 9.05
CA SER A 118 1.14 6.49 10.01
C SER A 118 2.61 6.71 10.36
N LYS A 119 3.45 5.69 10.20
CA LYS A 119 4.89 5.76 10.44
C LYS A 119 5.70 6.09 9.19
N TYR A 120 5.34 5.51 8.04
CA TYR A 120 6.15 5.52 6.83
C TYR A 120 5.61 6.44 5.72
N MET A 121 4.33 6.79 5.72
CA MET A 121 3.67 7.57 4.66
C MET A 121 2.68 8.57 5.27
N CYS A 122 3.19 9.65 5.88
CA CYS A 122 2.41 10.55 6.73
C CYS A 122 1.99 11.89 6.10
N ASP A 123 2.28 12.12 4.80
CA ASP A 123 1.94 13.38 4.10
C ASP A 123 0.49 13.45 3.56
#